data_AF-A0A558BWF4-F1
#
_entry.id   AF-A0A558BWF4-F1
#
_cell.length_a   1.000
_cell.length_b   1.000
_cell.length_c   1.000
_cell.angle_alpha   90.00
_cell.angle_beta   90.00
_cell.angle_gamma   90.00
#
_symmetry.space_group_name_H-M   'P 1'
#
loop_
_entity.id
_entity.type
_entity.pdbx_description
1 polymer ?
#
loop_
_entity_poly.entity_id
_entity_poly.type
_entity_poly.pdbx_seq_one_letter_code
_entity_poly.pdbx_strand_id
1 'polypeptide(L)'
;MTSDAVDAPFAGLIPVLVGNWLNHFMSVRTLGAIHCTMHRVEVGSHVRIGQKLRAQCRSGVFGEVVGSRCRGRLLRKAFRERRGSRMFRQERRALCRRRGGREARLTERSGRACPADETFARFRRLMPSAGVTRLADVTGLDVLGISVYLAVRPGARSLAVSVGKGMDTASARTAALMESLEVWRAENLDTPGQVASFRELTDNGITAVDPDTLPLALDAEPTGHRQRRATWIPGSDVSSGRRVWVPLDVVSLDFRLGSLTAPWLARNSNGLASGNTRPEALLHALCEVIERDAEWRWRTSDDERRIALDTVRDAECRRLLDRFAAHGVYVAAWDITSAVGLPVVGCVILSNPNLAEWFGTGVHDGFCCRPDPAVALAGALQEAAQKKLTYISGSRDDVTREEMARAHDTGLVQRVWDDLHVGGERTDFATVRSYTPHGAGSDVAVAAEALLRAGFERIVVVEVAGAHPGPWVVKAVVPGAYGPYGSALAPSGH
;
A
#
# COMPACT_ATOMS: atom_id res chain seq x y z
N MET A 1 49.69 36.12 -27.19
CA MET A 1 48.42 36.30 -26.45
C MET A 1 47.68 34.98 -26.54
N THR A 2 47.99 34.11 -25.57
CA THR A 2 47.47 32.76 -25.28
C THR A 2 46.10 32.89 -24.58
N SER A 3 45.07 32.17 -25.03
CA SER A 3 44.56 30.86 -24.55
C SER A 3 43.83 30.90 -23.21
N ASP A 4 42.88 29.97 -23.07
CA ASP A 4 42.14 29.51 -21.88
C ASP A 4 40.72 30.12 -21.79
N ALA A 5 39.66 29.48 -22.30
CA ALA A 5 39.11 28.16 -21.95
C ALA A 5 38.86 28.03 -20.44
N VAL A 6 37.71 28.53 -19.99
CA VAL A 6 37.15 28.22 -18.67
C VAL A 6 36.14 27.09 -18.86
N ASP A 7 36.66 25.87 -18.83
CA ASP A 7 35.90 24.68 -18.48
C ASP A 7 35.48 24.81 -17.00
N ALA A 8 34.18 24.89 -16.74
CA ALA A 8 33.61 24.81 -15.40
C ALA A 8 32.88 23.46 -15.25
N PRO A 9 33.24 22.60 -14.29
CA PRO A 9 32.52 21.37 -14.05
C PRO A 9 31.30 21.68 -13.17
N PHE A 10 30.18 22.07 -13.77
CA PHE A 10 28.85 21.96 -13.13
C PHE A 10 28.27 20.57 -13.42
N ALA A 11 28.96 19.53 -12.95
CA ALA A 11 28.52 18.16 -13.00
C ALA A 11 28.84 17.53 -11.65
N GLY A 12 27.89 17.61 -10.71
CA GLY A 12 28.06 17.02 -9.38
C GLY A 12 27.31 17.76 -8.29
N LEU A 13 25.98 17.70 -8.32
CA LEU A 13 25.04 17.83 -7.20
C LEU A 13 23.64 17.94 -7.82
N ILE A 14 22.71 17.07 -7.41
CA ILE A 14 21.37 16.80 -7.98
C ILE A 14 21.45 15.74 -9.10
N PRO A 15 21.32 14.45 -8.77
CA PRO A 15 19.99 13.87 -8.52
C PRO A 15 20.01 12.77 -7.44
N VAL A 16 19.53 13.08 -6.23
CA VAL A 16 19.24 12.04 -5.21
C VAL A 16 18.03 12.55 -4.46
N LEU A 17 16.84 12.03 -4.77
CA LEU A 17 15.65 12.08 -3.90
C LEU A 17 14.45 11.31 -4.47
N VAL A 18 14.48 10.84 -5.72
CA VAL A 18 13.41 10.02 -6.29
C VAL A 18 14.04 8.99 -7.23
N GLY A 19 14.05 7.72 -6.84
CA GLY A 19 14.61 6.67 -7.70
C GLY A 19 14.98 5.40 -6.94
N ASN A 20 14.02 4.48 -6.83
CA ASN A 20 14.22 3.02 -6.93
C ASN A 20 12.92 2.30 -6.56
N TRP A 21 11.92 2.46 -7.41
CA TRP A 21 10.92 1.42 -7.65
C TRP A 21 11.41 0.60 -8.87
N LEU A 22 11.05 -0.69 -8.95
CA LEU A 22 11.17 -1.55 -10.16
C LEU A 22 12.33 -2.56 -10.31
N ASN A 23 12.98 -3.04 -9.23
CA ASN A 23 13.78 -4.28 -9.32
C ASN A 23 12.99 -5.57 -9.00
N HIS A 24 11.66 -5.51 -8.82
CA HIS A 24 10.85 -6.63 -8.31
C HIS A 24 9.85 -7.23 -9.31
N PHE A 25 10.03 -6.98 -10.61
CA PHE A 25 9.15 -7.53 -11.66
C PHE A 25 9.76 -8.74 -12.39
N MET A 26 10.92 -9.25 -11.95
CA MET A 26 11.52 -10.44 -12.55
C MET A 26 11.38 -11.62 -11.59
N SER A 27 10.67 -12.64 -12.06
CA SER A 27 10.86 -14.02 -11.64
C SER A 27 12.36 -14.33 -11.54
N VAL A 28 12.72 -15.10 -10.52
CA VAL A 28 14.04 -15.70 -10.26
C VAL A 28 14.55 -16.57 -11.44
N ARG A 29 13.87 -16.61 -12.61
CA ARG A 29 14.28 -17.39 -13.78
C ARG A 29 15.00 -16.63 -14.91
N THR A 30 15.12 -15.30 -14.91
CA THR A 30 15.76 -14.58 -16.05
C THR A 30 17.13 -13.96 -15.76
N LEU A 31 17.58 -13.90 -14.49
CA LEU A 31 18.90 -13.35 -14.11
C LEU A 31 19.99 -14.41 -13.88
N GLY A 32 19.73 -15.68 -14.22
CA GLY A 32 20.69 -16.78 -14.06
C GLY A 32 21.73 -16.93 -15.18
N ALA A 33 21.72 -16.10 -16.22
CA ALA A 33 22.59 -16.32 -17.40
C ALA A 33 23.28 -15.06 -17.98
N ILE A 34 23.16 -13.88 -17.37
CA ILE A 34 23.83 -12.66 -17.86
C ILE A 34 24.56 -11.95 -16.72
N HIS A 35 25.58 -12.62 -16.19
CA HIS A 35 26.72 -11.95 -15.57
C HIS A 35 27.98 -12.82 -15.69
N CYS A 36 28.36 -13.11 -16.94
CA CYS A 36 29.68 -13.67 -17.21
C CYS A 36 30.13 -13.35 -18.65
N THR A 37 30.30 -12.08 -19.00
CA THR A 37 31.29 -11.67 -20.04
C THR A 37 31.55 -10.15 -20.05
N MET A 38 32.83 -9.79 -19.87
CA MET A 38 33.51 -8.52 -20.18
C MET A 38 33.11 -7.29 -19.32
N HIS A 39 33.99 -6.63 -18.57
CA HIS A 39 35.38 -6.28 -18.85
C HIS A 39 36.35 -6.62 -17.69
N ARG A 40 37.45 -7.28 -18.06
CA ARG A 40 38.73 -7.23 -17.33
C ARG A 40 39.24 -5.78 -17.36
N VAL A 41 39.52 -5.22 -16.20
CA VAL A 41 40.68 -4.33 -16.02
C VAL A 41 41.49 -4.94 -14.89
N GLU A 42 42.70 -5.38 -15.24
CA GLU A 42 43.70 -5.93 -14.35
C GLU A 42 44.22 -4.84 -13.41
N VAL A 43 44.16 -5.06 -12.10
CA VAL A 43 45.25 -4.68 -11.18
C VAL A 43 45.34 -5.79 -10.14
N GLY A 44 46.52 -6.41 -10.06
CA GLY A 44 46.71 -7.71 -9.43
C GLY A 44 47.05 -7.70 -7.95
N SER A 45 47.26 -8.94 -7.51
CA SER A 45 48.16 -9.44 -6.45
C SER A 45 47.55 -9.86 -5.09
N HIS A 46 47.62 -11.20 -4.89
CA HIS A 46 47.88 -11.96 -3.66
C HIS A 46 46.76 -12.07 -2.59
N VAL A 47 46.44 -13.19 -1.94
CA VAL A 47 47.02 -14.55 -1.81
C VAL A 47 45.93 -15.50 -1.25
N ARG A 48 46.11 -16.82 -1.50
CA ARG A 48 45.25 -17.98 -1.16
C ARG A 48 45.05 -18.20 0.35
N ILE A 49 43.97 -18.93 0.70
CA ILE A 49 43.81 -20.10 1.63
C ILE A 49 42.27 -20.20 1.86
N GLY A 50 41.53 -21.33 1.87
CA GLY A 50 41.80 -22.76 1.92
C GLY A 50 40.67 -23.42 2.75
N GLN A 51 39.79 -24.16 2.08
CA GLN A 51 38.73 -25.12 2.48
C GLN A 51 38.46 -25.54 3.96
N LYS A 52 37.18 -25.95 4.15
CA LYS A 52 36.57 -26.93 5.10
C LYS A 52 35.85 -26.36 6.33
N LEU A 53 34.53 -26.61 6.41
CA LEU A 53 33.91 -27.52 7.39
C LEU A 53 32.43 -27.79 7.08
N ARG A 54 32.08 -29.07 6.93
CA ARG A 54 30.72 -29.62 6.98
C ARG A 54 30.53 -30.28 8.36
N ALA A 55 29.26 -30.31 8.79
CA ALA A 55 28.60 -31.30 9.65
C ALA A 55 28.59 -31.10 11.18
N GLN A 56 27.37 -30.89 11.71
CA GLN A 56 26.73 -31.32 12.98
C GLN A 56 25.64 -30.26 13.29
N CYS A 57 24.34 -30.55 13.52
CA CYS A 57 23.72 -31.61 14.31
C CYS A 57 22.34 -32.01 13.76
N ARG A 58 22.06 -33.32 13.80
CA ARG A 58 20.73 -33.92 13.93
C ARG A 58 20.68 -34.63 15.29
N SER A 59 19.46 -34.73 15.85
CA SER A 59 19.00 -35.42 17.08
C SER A 59 18.65 -34.43 18.20
N GLY A 60 17.50 -34.46 18.86
CA GLY A 60 16.32 -35.29 18.71
C GLY A 60 15.19 -34.73 19.61
N VAL A 61 13.95 -34.91 19.13
CA VAL A 61 12.77 -35.39 19.88
C VAL A 61 12.55 -34.89 21.31
N PHE A 62 11.45 -34.16 21.53
CA PHE A 62 10.57 -34.35 22.70
C PHE A 62 9.13 -33.91 22.38
N GLY A 63 8.19 -34.68 22.92
CA GLY A 63 6.76 -34.71 22.61
C GLY A 63 5.86 -33.68 23.29
N GLU A 64 4.62 -33.68 22.78
CA GLU A 64 3.33 -33.19 23.29
C GLU A 64 3.28 -32.45 24.63
N VAL A 65 2.64 -31.27 24.67
CA VAL A 65 1.58 -30.95 25.65
C VAL A 65 0.51 -30.02 25.05
N VAL A 66 -0.73 -30.41 25.34
CA VAL A 66 -2.05 -29.82 25.11
C VAL A 66 -2.22 -28.37 25.62
N GLY A 67 -2.98 -27.56 24.86
CA GLY A 67 -3.99 -26.65 25.45
C GLY A 67 -3.80 -25.14 25.26
N SER A 68 -4.58 -24.52 24.36
CA SER A 68 -4.93 -23.09 24.48
C SER A 68 -6.26 -22.69 23.81
N ARG A 69 -7.32 -23.50 23.96
CA ARG A 69 -8.70 -23.03 23.75
C ARG A 69 -9.13 -22.11 24.90
N CYS A 70 -8.63 -20.88 24.99
CA CYS A 70 -9.23 -19.87 25.88
C CYS A 70 -8.95 -18.38 25.57
N ARG A 71 -8.24 -18.01 24.49
CA ARG A 71 -7.97 -16.57 24.20
C ARG A 71 -9.03 -15.87 23.33
N GLY A 72 -9.94 -16.60 22.69
CA GLY A 72 -10.96 -16.04 21.79
C GLY A 72 -12.25 -15.47 22.43
N ARG A 73 -12.49 -15.66 23.73
CA ARG A 73 -13.75 -15.22 24.38
C ARG A 73 -13.65 -13.89 25.14
N LEU A 74 -12.43 -13.47 25.53
CA LEU A 74 -12.24 -12.25 26.32
C LEU A 74 -12.30 -10.97 25.48
N LEU A 75 -11.84 -10.99 24.22
CA LEU A 75 -11.89 -9.83 23.31
C LEU A 75 -13.33 -9.47 22.89
N ARG A 76 -14.23 -10.45 22.78
CA ARG A 76 -15.66 -10.20 22.50
C ARG A 76 -16.41 -9.55 23.67
N LYS A 77 -15.87 -9.60 24.88
CA LYS A 77 -16.51 -9.04 26.09
C LYS A 77 -16.10 -7.58 26.31
N ALA A 78 -14.86 -7.22 26.01
CA ALA A 78 -14.33 -5.86 26.15
C ALA A 78 -15.01 -4.84 25.20
N PHE A 79 -15.49 -5.26 24.02
CA PHE A 79 -16.21 -4.39 23.08
C PHE A 79 -17.73 -4.31 23.31
N ARG A 80 -18.30 -5.09 24.24
CA ARG A 80 -19.75 -5.15 24.48
C ARG A 80 -20.26 -4.19 25.55
N GLU A 81 -19.39 -3.55 26.31
CA GLU A 81 -19.75 -2.67 27.41
C GLU A 81 -19.55 -1.18 27.08
N ARG A 82 -20.22 -0.71 26.02
CA ARG A 82 -20.70 0.68 25.93
C ARG A 82 -22.11 0.66 25.35
N ARG A 83 -23.11 0.92 26.19
CA ARG A 83 -24.54 0.94 25.83
C ARG A 83 -24.78 2.00 24.75
N GLY A 84 -25.15 1.55 23.56
CA GLY A 84 -25.63 2.41 22.46
C GLY A 84 -26.17 1.66 21.22
N SER A 85 -26.18 0.33 21.22
CA SER A 85 -26.27 -0.47 19.99
C SER A 85 -27.68 -0.86 19.52
N ARG A 86 -28.74 -0.31 20.14
CA ARG A 86 -30.14 -0.58 19.75
C ARG A 86 -30.78 0.57 18.96
N MET A 87 -30.44 1.82 19.28
CA MET A 87 -31.00 3.02 18.63
C MET A 87 -30.42 3.23 17.21
N PHE A 88 -29.11 3.03 17.03
CA PHE A 88 -28.44 3.14 15.72
C PHE A 88 -28.89 2.11 14.66
N ARG A 89 -29.48 0.96 15.06
CA ARG A 89 -29.93 -0.08 14.12
C ARG A 89 -31.30 0.21 13.52
N GLN A 90 -32.17 0.93 14.23
CA GLN A 90 -33.51 1.27 13.73
C GLN A 90 -33.48 2.46 12.76
N GLU A 91 -32.63 3.45 13.01
CA GLU A 91 -32.50 4.63 12.13
C GLU A 91 -31.84 4.29 10.77
N ARG A 92 -30.86 3.38 10.71
CA ARG A 92 -30.24 2.95 9.43
C ARG A 92 -31.22 2.19 8.52
N ARG A 93 -32.12 1.39 9.09
CA ARG A 93 -33.15 0.68 8.31
C ARG A 93 -34.21 1.63 7.75
N ALA A 94 -34.45 2.76 8.41
CA ALA A 94 -35.37 3.80 7.91
C ALA A 94 -34.74 4.66 6.82
N LEU A 95 -33.43 4.99 6.92
CA LEU A 95 -32.73 5.81 5.93
C LEU A 95 -32.43 5.06 4.62
N CYS A 96 -32.02 3.79 4.68
CA CYS A 96 -31.74 2.97 3.49
C CYS A 96 -33.00 2.60 2.69
N ARG A 97 -34.20 2.61 3.30
CA ARG A 97 -35.45 2.28 2.61
C ARG A 97 -35.97 3.39 1.68
N ARG A 98 -35.38 4.59 1.71
CA ARG A 98 -35.81 5.75 0.90
C ARG A 98 -34.94 6.02 -0.34
N ARG A 99 -33.90 5.25 -0.64
CA ARG A 99 -32.99 5.52 -1.77
C ARG A 99 -32.60 4.24 -2.52
N GLY A 100 -32.39 4.37 -3.83
CA GLY A 100 -32.23 3.26 -4.78
C GLY A 100 -31.24 2.19 -4.31
N GLY A 101 -31.67 0.92 -4.35
CA GLY A 101 -30.98 -0.17 -3.66
C GLY A 101 -29.55 -0.49 -4.16
N ARG A 102 -29.08 0.08 -5.27
CA ARG A 102 -27.73 -0.20 -5.81
C ARG A 102 -26.64 0.57 -5.05
N GLU A 103 -26.84 1.87 -4.82
CA GLU A 103 -25.86 2.75 -4.18
C GLU A 103 -25.70 2.44 -2.68
N ALA A 104 -26.81 2.12 -2.00
CA ALA A 104 -26.79 1.67 -0.60
C ALA A 104 -26.01 0.36 -0.43
N ARG A 105 -26.15 -0.60 -1.36
CA ARG A 105 -25.41 -1.87 -1.34
C ARG A 105 -23.92 -1.70 -1.59
N LEU A 106 -23.51 -0.81 -2.51
CA LEU A 106 -22.11 -0.49 -2.77
C LEU A 106 -21.46 0.23 -1.57
N THR A 107 -22.18 1.14 -0.93
CA THR A 107 -21.76 1.83 0.30
C THR A 107 -21.52 0.83 1.44
N GLU A 108 -22.42 -0.14 1.62
CA GLU A 108 -22.28 -1.19 2.63
C GLU A 108 -21.14 -2.18 2.33
N ARG A 109 -21.01 -2.64 1.07
CA ARG A 109 -19.93 -3.58 0.65
C ARG A 109 -18.53 -2.96 0.72
N SER A 110 -18.41 -1.65 0.44
CA SER A 110 -17.14 -0.91 0.52
C SER A 110 -16.77 -0.44 1.93
N GLY A 111 -17.65 -0.69 2.93
CA GLY A 111 -17.42 -0.26 4.31
C GLY A 111 -17.56 1.24 4.54
N ARG A 112 -18.17 1.99 3.60
CA ARG A 112 -18.33 3.44 3.69
C ARG A 112 -19.57 3.80 4.53
N ALA A 113 -19.52 4.94 5.22
CA ALA A 113 -20.61 5.39 6.08
C ALA A 113 -21.75 6.10 5.32
N CYS A 114 -21.42 6.78 4.22
CA CYS A 114 -22.37 7.51 3.37
C CYS A 114 -21.89 7.50 1.91
N PRO A 115 -22.75 7.91 0.96
CA PRO A 115 -22.38 8.01 -0.45
C PRO A 115 -21.23 8.98 -0.73
N ALA A 116 -20.59 8.79 -1.88
CA ALA A 116 -19.45 9.60 -2.31
C ALA A 116 -19.79 11.10 -2.41
N ASP A 117 -20.92 11.46 -3.04
CA ASP A 117 -21.30 12.87 -3.19
C ASP A 117 -21.60 13.57 -1.85
N GLU A 118 -22.09 12.84 -0.85
CA GLU A 118 -22.28 13.40 0.49
C GLU A 118 -20.92 13.67 1.16
N THR A 119 -19.98 12.73 1.02
CA THR A 119 -18.60 12.88 1.49
C THR A 119 -17.92 14.07 0.81
N PHE A 120 -18.07 14.20 -0.50
CA PHE A 120 -17.55 15.32 -1.28
C PHE A 120 -18.15 16.65 -0.83
N ALA A 121 -19.48 16.75 -0.74
CA ALA A 121 -20.17 17.95 -0.30
C ALA A 121 -19.71 18.38 1.11
N ARG A 122 -19.45 17.41 1.99
CA ARG A 122 -18.91 17.63 3.33
C ARG A 122 -17.50 18.21 3.25
N PHE A 123 -16.56 17.58 2.57
CA PHE A 123 -15.15 17.93 2.71
C PHE A 123 -14.58 18.89 1.66
N ARG A 124 -15.30 19.16 0.55
CA ARG A 124 -14.86 20.11 -0.49
C ARG A 124 -14.55 21.51 0.03
N ARG A 125 -15.18 21.93 1.12
CA ARG A 125 -14.93 23.22 1.78
C ARG A 125 -13.49 23.38 2.30
N LEU A 126 -12.76 22.27 2.47
CA LEU A 126 -11.38 22.26 2.95
C LEU A 126 -10.37 22.41 1.81
N MET A 127 -10.80 22.36 0.54
CA MET A 127 -9.92 22.49 -0.62
C MET A 127 -9.04 23.74 -0.57
N PRO A 128 -9.55 24.95 -0.24
CA PRO A 128 -8.70 26.15 -0.18
C PRO A 128 -7.63 26.04 0.91
N SER A 129 -7.98 25.57 2.11
CA SER A 129 -7.03 25.42 3.22
C SER A 129 -5.98 24.34 2.98
N ALA A 130 -6.35 23.27 2.27
CA ALA A 130 -5.42 22.24 1.84
C ALA A 130 -4.58 22.67 0.62
N GLY A 131 -4.93 23.78 -0.05
CA GLY A 131 -4.25 24.22 -1.26
C GLY A 131 -4.60 23.39 -2.51
N VAL A 132 -5.76 22.75 -2.54
CA VAL A 132 -6.27 22.04 -3.73
C VAL A 132 -6.77 23.07 -4.72
N THR A 133 -6.05 23.24 -5.82
CA THR A 133 -6.37 24.24 -6.85
C THR A 133 -7.21 23.67 -7.99
N ARG A 134 -7.17 22.35 -8.19
CA ARG A 134 -7.89 21.68 -9.28
C ARG A 134 -8.36 20.28 -8.89
N LEU A 135 -9.57 19.94 -9.30
CA LEU A 135 -10.05 18.56 -9.46
C LEU A 135 -10.29 18.33 -10.95
N ALA A 136 -9.58 17.38 -11.55
CA ALA A 136 -9.64 17.12 -12.99
C ALA A 136 -10.11 15.69 -13.27
N ASP A 137 -11.10 15.54 -14.14
CA ASP A 137 -11.47 14.25 -14.72
C ASP A 137 -10.47 13.91 -15.82
N VAL A 138 -9.77 12.78 -15.67
CA VAL A 138 -8.84 12.28 -16.68
C VAL A 138 -9.32 10.99 -17.34
N THR A 139 -10.55 10.55 -17.02
CA THR A 139 -11.14 9.31 -17.53
C THR A 139 -11.06 9.20 -19.06
N GLY A 140 -11.29 10.32 -19.76
CA GLY A 140 -11.29 10.38 -21.23
C GLY A 140 -9.92 10.23 -21.89
N LEU A 141 -8.83 10.18 -21.12
CA LEU A 141 -7.49 9.91 -21.66
C LEU A 141 -7.25 8.41 -21.93
N ASP A 142 -8.10 7.53 -21.39
CA ASP A 142 -8.01 6.09 -21.62
C ASP A 142 -9.32 5.55 -22.22
N VAL A 143 -9.19 4.62 -23.16
CA VAL A 143 -10.31 3.95 -23.83
C VAL A 143 -11.12 3.08 -22.86
N LEU A 144 -10.51 2.64 -21.74
CA LEU A 144 -11.19 1.81 -20.75
C LEU A 144 -12.38 2.54 -20.10
N GLY A 145 -12.37 3.88 -20.07
CA GLY A 145 -13.45 4.69 -19.47
C GLY A 145 -13.68 4.40 -17.98
N ILE A 146 -12.65 3.93 -17.26
CA ILE A 146 -12.69 3.76 -15.80
C ILE A 146 -12.50 5.12 -15.16
N SER A 147 -13.40 5.49 -14.24
CA SER A 147 -13.42 6.83 -13.67
C SER A 147 -12.19 7.11 -12.82
N VAL A 148 -11.39 8.09 -13.24
CA VAL A 148 -10.19 8.55 -12.52
C VAL A 148 -10.17 10.06 -12.46
N TYR A 149 -9.88 10.58 -11.27
CA TYR A 149 -9.77 12.01 -11.00
C TYR A 149 -8.42 12.36 -10.39
N LEU A 150 -7.92 13.54 -10.69
CA LEU A 150 -6.73 14.13 -10.09
C LEU A 150 -7.13 15.25 -9.14
N ALA A 151 -6.53 15.29 -7.95
CA ALA A 151 -6.56 16.44 -7.06
C ALA A 151 -5.16 17.07 -7.01
N VAL A 152 -5.07 18.34 -7.42
CA VAL A 152 -3.78 19.04 -7.59
C VAL A 152 -3.55 20.04 -6.46
N ARG A 153 -2.43 19.89 -5.76
CA ARG A 153 -1.91 20.75 -4.68
C ARG A 153 -0.49 21.20 -5.03
N PRO A 154 -0.31 22.29 -5.80
CA PRO A 154 1.02 22.72 -6.26
C PRO A 154 2.03 23.00 -5.14
N GLY A 155 1.55 23.40 -3.95
CA GLY A 155 2.37 23.65 -2.76
C GLY A 155 2.40 22.48 -1.77
N ALA A 156 2.12 21.25 -2.21
CA ALA A 156 2.26 20.06 -1.37
C ALA A 156 3.71 19.91 -0.85
N ARG A 157 3.85 19.32 0.32
CA ARG A 157 5.18 19.01 0.91
C ARG A 157 5.67 17.62 0.50
N SER A 158 4.81 16.83 -0.14
CA SER A 158 5.07 15.52 -0.73
C SER A 158 4.83 15.56 -2.25
N LEU A 159 3.84 14.83 -2.77
CA LEU A 159 3.46 14.83 -4.17
C LEU A 159 2.40 15.89 -4.46
N ALA A 160 2.50 16.59 -5.59
CA ALA A 160 1.53 17.62 -5.95
C ALA A 160 0.19 17.05 -6.42
N VAL A 161 0.12 15.77 -6.79
CA VAL A 161 -1.08 15.15 -7.38
C VAL A 161 -1.48 13.88 -6.63
N SER A 162 -2.71 13.88 -6.11
CA SER A 162 -3.40 12.69 -5.59
C SER A 162 -4.36 12.14 -6.64
N VAL A 163 -4.52 10.82 -6.71
CA VAL A 163 -5.24 10.16 -7.81
C VAL A 163 -6.37 9.28 -7.29
N GLY A 164 -7.60 9.75 -7.47
CA GLY A 164 -8.80 9.02 -7.07
C GLY A 164 -9.33 8.10 -8.17
N LYS A 165 -9.75 6.90 -7.76
CA LYS A 165 -10.43 5.92 -8.62
C LYS A 165 -11.84 5.61 -8.11
N GLY A 166 -12.73 5.21 -9.01
CA GLY A 166 -14.08 4.80 -8.64
C GLY A 166 -14.87 4.15 -9.77
N MET A 167 -16.03 3.61 -9.43
CA MET A 167 -16.96 3.02 -10.40
C MET A 167 -17.79 4.02 -11.18
N ASP A 168 -17.83 5.24 -10.67
CA ASP A 168 -18.48 6.40 -11.26
C ASP A 168 -17.65 7.65 -10.95
N THR A 169 -17.98 8.73 -11.65
CA THR A 169 -17.36 10.04 -11.52
C THR A 169 -17.42 10.58 -10.09
N ALA A 170 -18.53 10.37 -9.38
CA ALA A 170 -18.71 10.87 -8.01
C ALA A 170 -17.71 10.20 -7.05
N SER A 171 -17.57 8.88 -7.15
CA SER A 171 -16.64 8.09 -6.33
C SER A 171 -15.19 8.45 -6.63
N ALA A 172 -14.81 8.55 -7.91
CA ALA A 172 -13.44 8.91 -8.32
C ALA A 172 -13.05 10.32 -7.85
N ARG A 173 -13.92 11.31 -8.07
CA ARG A 173 -13.72 12.69 -7.61
C ARG A 173 -13.58 12.78 -6.10
N THR A 174 -14.42 12.05 -5.37
CA THR A 174 -14.39 12.01 -3.90
C THR A 174 -13.11 11.35 -3.41
N ALA A 175 -12.70 10.24 -4.00
CA ALA A 175 -11.45 9.55 -3.66
C ALA A 175 -10.24 10.46 -3.84
N ALA A 176 -10.17 11.20 -4.96
CA ALA A 176 -9.06 12.11 -5.24
C ALA A 176 -8.96 13.22 -4.19
N LEU A 177 -10.11 13.81 -3.82
CA LEU A 177 -10.17 14.82 -2.77
C LEU A 177 -9.77 14.25 -1.40
N MET A 178 -10.29 13.08 -1.04
CA MET A 178 -10.04 12.45 0.27
C MET A 178 -8.57 12.09 0.44
N GLU A 179 -7.95 11.49 -0.57
CA GLU A 179 -6.50 11.21 -0.60
C GLU A 179 -5.67 12.50 -0.48
N SER A 180 -6.08 13.56 -1.18
CA SER A 180 -5.39 14.86 -1.10
C SER A 180 -5.45 15.50 0.29
N LEU A 181 -6.60 15.39 0.96
CA LEU A 181 -6.80 15.87 2.35
C LEU A 181 -6.06 15.01 3.36
N GLU A 182 -5.99 13.71 3.13
CA GLU A 182 -5.25 12.74 3.93
C GLU A 182 -3.75 13.07 3.93
N VAL A 183 -3.17 13.22 2.74
CA VAL A 183 -1.78 13.62 2.55
C VAL A 183 -1.52 14.99 3.18
N TRP A 184 -2.40 15.98 2.95
CA TRP A 184 -2.28 17.31 3.56
C TRP A 184 -2.18 17.26 5.09
N ARG A 185 -2.95 16.39 5.75
CA ARG A 185 -2.87 16.21 7.20
C ARG A 185 -1.54 15.62 7.63
N ALA A 186 -1.04 14.59 6.93
CA ALA A 186 0.24 13.97 7.25
C ALA A 186 1.45 14.89 6.98
N GLU A 187 1.31 15.85 6.07
CA GLU A 187 2.30 16.92 5.82
C GLU A 187 2.31 18.00 6.91
N ASN A 188 1.22 18.15 7.67
CA ASN A 188 0.99 19.24 8.63
C ASN A 188 0.66 18.69 10.02
N LEU A 189 1.40 17.68 10.46
CA LEU A 189 1.29 17.13 11.81
C LEU A 189 1.56 18.21 12.87
N ASP A 190 0.61 18.38 13.78
CA ASP A 190 0.67 19.28 14.94
C ASP A 190 0.73 18.51 16.27
N THR A 191 0.84 17.18 16.22
CA THR A 191 0.86 16.31 17.39
C THR A 191 2.11 16.59 18.23
N PRO A 192 1.96 16.97 19.52
CA PRO A 192 3.10 17.17 20.40
C PRO A 192 3.94 15.89 20.49
N GLY A 193 5.22 16.03 20.19
CA GLY A 193 6.20 14.95 20.29
C GLY A 193 7.23 15.21 21.38
N GLN A 194 8.10 14.22 21.60
CA GLN A 194 9.27 14.37 22.46
C GLN A 194 10.53 13.83 21.78
N VAL A 195 11.67 14.47 22.02
CA VAL A 195 12.95 14.05 21.46
C VAL A 195 13.65 13.11 22.43
N ALA A 196 13.78 11.84 22.03
CA ALA A 196 14.41 10.78 22.82
C ALA A 196 14.94 9.68 21.90
N SER A 197 15.79 8.81 22.41
CA SER A 197 16.11 7.51 21.81
C SER A 197 15.13 6.44 22.28
N PHE A 198 15.02 5.33 21.54
CA PHE A 198 14.21 4.19 21.99
C PHE A 198 14.63 3.70 23.38
N ARG A 199 15.94 3.61 23.65
CA ARG A 199 16.47 3.23 24.96
C ARG A 199 16.05 4.17 26.07
N GLU A 200 16.19 5.48 25.86
CA GLU A 200 15.74 6.49 26.84
C GLU A 200 14.24 6.36 27.15
N LEU A 201 13.39 6.09 26.15
CA LEU A 201 11.96 5.86 26.37
C LEU A 201 11.73 4.60 27.22
N THR A 202 12.31 3.47 26.82
CA THR A 202 12.08 2.18 27.49
C THR A 202 12.63 2.14 28.91
N ASP A 203 13.79 2.76 29.15
CA ASP A 203 14.43 2.82 30.47
C ASP A 203 13.60 3.65 31.46
N ASN A 204 12.82 4.63 30.95
CA ASN A 204 11.84 5.39 31.72
C ASN A 204 10.45 4.72 31.79
N GLY A 205 10.33 3.45 31.38
CA GLY A 205 9.06 2.71 31.40
C GLY A 205 8.04 3.14 30.34
N ILE A 206 8.45 3.94 29.36
CA ILE A 206 7.59 4.38 28.26
C ILE A 206 7.56 3.31 27.17
N THR A 207 6.37 2.85 26.80
CA THR A 207 6.20 1.88 25.70
C THR A 207 6.39 2.59 24.35
N ALA A 208 7.36 2.13 23.57
CA ALA A 208 7.68 2.64 22.23
C ALA A 208 7.79 1.49 21.21
N VAL A 209 7.59 1.79 19.94
CA VAL A 209 7.89 0.87 18.83
C VAL A 209 9.41 0.80 18.65
N ASP A 210 9.92 -0.43 18.54
CA ASP A 210 11.33 -0.66 18.27
C ASP A 210 11.68 -0.24 16.84
N PRO A 211 12.57 0.74 16.63
CA PRO A 211 12.87 1.24 15.29
C PRO A 211 13.51 0.19 14.37
N ASP A 212 14.15 -0.85 14.93
CA ASP A 212 14.75 -1.92 14.12
C ASP A 212 13.69 -2.80 13.42
N THR A 213 12.41 -2.66 13.80
CA THR A 213 11.28 -3.38 13.20
C THR A 213 10.54 -2.56 12.14
N LEU A 214 11.01 -1.34 11.86
CA LEU A 214 10.38 -0.38 10.95
C LEU A 214 11.21 -0.21 9.68
N PRO A 215 10.59 0.02 8.51
CA PRO A 215 11.33 0.15 7.26
C PRO A 215 12.37 1.28 7.32
N LEU A 216 13.57 1.01 6.85
CA LEU A 216 14.68 1.98 6.83
C LEU A 216 14.57 2.92 5.63
N ALA A 217 15.05 4.15 5.80
CA ALA A 217 15.22 5.05 4.66
C ALA A 217 16.28 4.50 3.71
N LEU A 218 16.23 4.93 2.44
CA LEU A 218 17.31 4.67 1.50
C LEU A 218 18.62 5.24 2.06
N ASP A 219 19.70 4.47 1.98
CA ASP A 219 21.04 4.81 2.49
C ASP A 219 21.13 5.06 4.00
N ALA A 220 20.10 4.66 4.76
CA ALA A 220 20.19 4.66 6.22
C ALA A 220 21.21 3.61 6.69
N GLU A 221 22.00 3.98 7.71
CA GLU A 221 22.85 3.04 8.42
C GLU A 221 22.01 1.84 8.91
N PRO A 222 22.48 0.58 8.78
CA PRO A 222 21.65 -0.59 9.10
C PRO A 222 21.51 -0.86 10.60
N THR A 223 22.22 -0.12 11.47
CA THR A 223 22.29 -0.38 12.91
C THR A 223 22.36 0.90 13.74
N GLY A 224 22.24 0.79 15.07
CA GLY A 224 22.37 1.93 15.99
C GLY A 224 21.09 2.75 16.17
N HIS A 225 19.98 2.33 15.59
CA HIS A 225 18.71 3.05 15.61
C HIS A 225 18.12 3.18 17.01
N ARG A 226 18.34 2.20 17.90
CA ARG A 226 17.83 2.25 19.28
C ARG A 226 18.45 3.34 20.15
N GLN A 227 19.68 3.77 19.82
CA GLN A 227 20.41 4.83 20.53
C GLN A 227 20.21 6.20 19.88
N ARG A 228 19.69 6.24 18.64
CA ARG A 228 19.46 7.47 17.91
C ARG A 228 18.34 8.27 18.57
N ARG A 229 18.62 9.53 18.92
CA ARG A 229 17.59 10.47 19.37
C ARG A 229 16.80 10.97 18.15
N ALA A 230 15.48 10.86 18.23
CA ALA A 230 14.55 11.30 17.20
C ALA A 230 13.30 11.88 17.86
N THR A 231 12.45 12.54 17.07
CA THR A 231 11.13 12.96 17.54
C THR A 231 10.19 11.77 17.54
N TRP A 232 9.57 11.51 18.70
CA TRP A 232 8.54 10.50 18.87
C TRP A 232 7.20 11.17 19.10
N ILE A 233 6.13 10.56 18.59
CA ILE A 233 4.75 11.02 18.80
C ILE A 233 3.89 9.89 19.38
N PRO A 234 2.84 10.21 20.16
CA PRO A 234 1.97 9.22 20.75
C PRO A 234 1.01 8.62 19.72
N GLY A 235 0.93 7.30 19.70
CA GLY A 235 -0.14 6.52 19.08
C GLY A 235 -0.88 5.66 20.10
N SER A 236 -1.82 4.86 19.61
CA SER A 236 -2.58 3.89 20.41
C SER A 236 -2.50 2.50 19.79
N ASP A 237 -2.16 1.50 20.59
CA ASP A 237 -2.23 0.11 20.15
C ASP A 237 -3.69 -0.33 20.01
N VAL A 238 -4.08 -0.84 18.84
CA VAL A 238 -5.47 -1.20 18.51
C VAL A 238 -5.99 -2.33 19.40
N SER A 239 -5.13 -3.26 19.81
CA SER A 239 -5.52 -4.44 20.58
C SER A 239 -5.77 -4.11 22.06
N SER A 240 -4.92 -3.27 22.63
CA SER A 240 -4.91 -2.97 24.07
C SER A 240 -5.47 -1.59 24.43
N GLY A 241 -5.57 -0.68 23.46
CA GLY A 241 -5.91 0.73 23.66
C GLY A 241 -4.82 1.53 24.39
N ARG A 242 -3.67 0.92 24.70
CA ARG A 242 -2.59 1.57 25.44
C ARG A 242 -1.84 2.55 24.55
N ARG A 243 -1.33 3.62 25.16
CA ARG A 243 -0.46 4.58 24.47
C ARG A 243 0.87 3.92 24.13
N VAL A 244 1.30 4.06 22.88
CA VAL A 244 2.59 3.59 22.37
C VAL A 244 3.22 4.70 21.56
N TRP A 245 4.50 5.00 21.80
CA TRP A 245 5.24 6.02 21.06
C TRP A 245 5.79 5.44 19.75
N VAL A 246 5.67 6.23 18.68
CA VAL A 246 6.22 5.90 17.36
C VAL A 246 7.14 7.01 16.86
N PRO A 247 8.18 6.70 16.08
CA PRO A 247 8.99 7.73 15.43
C PRO A 247 8.12 8.60 14.51
N LEU A 248 8.31 9.91 14.54
CA LEU A 248 7.60 10.86 13.67
C LEU A 248 7.81 10.53 12.18
N ASP A 249 8.99 10.01 11.82
CA ASP A 249 9.38 9.76 10.43
C ASP A 249 8.53 8.72 9.70
N VAL A 250 7.95 7.77 10.44
CA VAL A 250 7.04 6.76 9.86
C VAL A 250 5.59 7.23 9.81
N VAL A 251 5.30 8.50 10.17
CA VAL A 251 3.95 9.08 10.18
C VAL A 251 3.85 10.33 9.31
N SER A 252 4.87 11.19 9.37
CA SER A 252 4.92 12.44 8.60
C SER A 252 4.99 12.17 7.08
N LEU A 253 4.44 13.08 6.27
CA LEU A 253 4.70 13.16 4.82
C LEU A 253 5.34 14.48 4.42
N ASP A 254 6.01 15.17 5.34
CA ASP A 254 6.74 16.41 5.02
C ASP A 254 8.08 16.11 4.32
N PHE A 255 8.16 16.05 2.99
CA PHE A 255 9.41 15.77 2.28
C PHE A 255 10.28 17.00 1.99
N ARG A 256 10.04 18.14 2.66
CA ARG A 256 10.92 19.31 2.54
C ARG A 256 12.32 18.97 3.06
N LEU A 257 13.37 19.47 2.38
CA LEU A 257 14.79 19.21 2.71
C LEU A 257 15.11 19.35 4.21
N GLY A 258 14.61 20.39 4.89
CA GLY A 258 14.84 20.58 6.32
C GLY A 258 14.25 19.47 7.21
N SER A 259 13.15 18.85 6.80
CA SER A 259 12.48 17.74 7.48
C SER A 259 13.11 16.37 7.21
N LEU A 260 14.01 16.29 6.22
CA LEU A 260 14.71 15.07 5.81
C LEU A 260 16.20 15.10 6.20
N THR A 261 16.60 15.95 7.15
CA THR A 261 17.99 16.02 7.59
C THR A 261 18.40 14.70 8.26
N ALA A 262 19.24 13.91 7.59
CA ALA A 262 19.67 12.57 7.99
C ALA A 262 18.52 11.55 8.14
N PRO A 263 17.86 11.11 7.05
CA PRO A 263 16.78 10.15 7.14
C PRO A 263 17.31 8.80 7.65
N TRP A 264 16.52 8.09 8.44
CA TRP A 264 16.88 6.77 9.01
C TRP A 264 15.74 5.77 8.90
N LEU A 265 14.49 6.22 8.95
CA LEU A 265 13.30 5.43 8.68
C LEU A 265 12.60 5.90 7.40
N ALA A 266 12.00 4.97 6.68
CA ALA A 266 11.29 5.24 5.44
C ALA A 266 10.03 6.06 5.72
N ARG A 267 10.02 7.28 5.16
CA ARG A 267 8.84 8.12 5.11
C ARG A 267 7.99 7.73 3.91
N ASN A 268 6.76 7.28 4.12
CA ASN A 268 5.85 6.84 3.05
C ASN A 268 4.38 6.93 3.47
N SER A 269 3.46 6.77 2.52
CA SER A 269 2.02 6.78 2.77
C SER A 269 1.45 5.45 3.26
N ASN A 270 2.21 4.35 3.30
CA ASN A 270 1.69 3.01 3.64
C ASN A 270 0.88 3.00 4.94
N GLY A 271 -0.39 2.63 4.89
CA GLY A 271 -1.27 2.60 6.06
C GLY A 271 -1.74 3.98 6.53
N LEU A 272 -1.54 5.02 5.73
CA LEU A 272 -2.23 6.30 5.90
C LEU A 272 -3.60 6.17 5.23
N ALA A 273 -4.66 6.54 5.94
CA ALA A 273 -6.00 6.48 5.37
C ALA A 273 -6.94 7.50 5.98
N SER A 274 -7.91 7.90 5.15
CA SER A 274 -8.99 8.81 5.52
C SER A 274 -10.38 8.18 5.41
N GLY A 275 -11.32 8.73 6.16
CA GLY A 275 -12.72 8.27 6.16
C GLY A 275 -13.70 9.25 6.78
N ASN A 276 -15.00 9.03 6.52
CA ASN A 276 -16.06 9.80 7.16
C ASN A 276 -16.17 9.52 8.66
N THR A 277 -15.74 8.32 9.07
CA THR A 277 -15.74 7.87 10.45
C THR A 277 -14.39 7.27 10.81
N ARG A 278 -14.03 7.29 12.10
CA ARG A 278 -12.80 6.68 12.58
C ARG A 278 -12.65 5.21 12.17
N PRO A 279 -13.67 4.33 12.30
CA PRO A 279 -13.54 2.94 11.88
C PRO A 279 -13.32 2.76 10.37
N GLU A 280 -13.87 3.64 9.54
CA GLU A 280 -13.67 3.61 8.09
C GLU A 280 -12.21 3.91 7.72
N ALA A 281 -11.65 4.99 8.29
CA ALA A 281 -10.25 5.33 8.12
C ALA A 281 -9.33 4.20 8.61
N LEU A 282 -9.63 3.65 9.79
CA LEU A 282 -8.83 2.57 10.38
C LEU A 282 -8.90 1.26 9.56
N LEU A 283 -10.07 0.86 9.08
CA LEU A 283 -10.20 -0.33 8.23
C LEU A 283 -9.34 -0.17 6.98
N HIS A 284 -9.41 0.99 6.33
CA HIS A 284 -8.67 1.24 5.11
C HIS A 284 -7.16 1.23 5.35
N ALA A 285 -6.69 1.88 6.41
CA ALA A 285 -5.28 1.86 6.80
C ALA A 285 -4.76 0.44 7.08
N LEU A 286 -5.52 -0.39 7.80
CA LEU A 286 -5.12 -1.77 8.09
C LEU A 286 -5.12 -2.64 6.83
N CYS A 287 -6.13 -2.50 5.97
CA CYS A 287 -6.18 -3.22 4.70
C CYS A 287 -4.99 -2.86 3.82
N GLU A 288 -4.61 -1.58 3.73
CA GLU A 288 -3.44 -1.17 2.95
C GLU A 288 -2.13 -1.77 3.48
N VAL A 289 -1.94 -1.79 4.80
CA VAL A 289 -0.75 -2.45 5.39
C VAL A 289 -0.71 -3.94 5.06
N ILE A 290 -1.86 -4.63 5.15
CA ILE A 290 -1.96 -6.06 4.81
C ILE A 290 -1.70 -6.29 3.32
N GLU A 291 -2.23 -5.43 2.46
CA GLU A 291 -2.02 -5.46 1.02
C GLU A 291 -0.53 -5.34 0.66
N ARG A 292 0.18 -4.37 1.24
CA ARG A 292 1.61 -4.17 0.97
C ARG A 292 2.48 -5.29 1.53
N ASP A 293 2.14 -5.84 2.70
CA ASP A 293 2.82 -7.01 3.24
C ASP A 293 2.63 -8.24 2.34
N ALA A 294 1.40 -8.47 1.89
CA ALA A 294 1.07 -9.57 0.99
C ALA A 294 1.72 -9.41 -0.39
N GLU A 295 1.70 -8.21 -0.96
CA GLU A 295 2.35 -7.87 -2.23
C GLU A 295 3.84 -8.20 -2.17
N TRP A 296 4.54 -7.70 -1.15
CA TRP A 296 5.98 -7.93 -1.01
C TRP A 296 6.29 -9.42 -0.93
N ARG A 297 5.60 -10.17 -0.06
CA ARG A 297 5.82 -11.61 0.12
C ARG A 297 5.58 -12.37 -1.17
N TRP A 298 4.47 -12.06 -1.85
CA TRP A 298 4.13 -12.70 -3.11
C TRP A 298 5.20 -12.48 -4.17
N ARG A 299 5.67 -11.24 -4.36
CA ARG A 299 6.73 -10.90 -5.33
C ARG A 299 8.06 -11.62 -5.06
N THR A 300 8.32 -11.99 -3.81
CA THR A 300 9.54 -12.71 -3.39
C THR A 300 9.36 -14.22 -3.29
N SER A 301 8.18 -14.73 -3.64
CA SER A 301 7.84 -16.16 -3.56
C SER A 301 7.64 -16.75 -4.95
N ASP A 302 7.57 -18.08 -5.02
CA ASP A 302 7.15 -18.82 -6.21
C ASP A 302 5.63 -19.14 -6.20
N ASP A 303 4.82 -18.38 -5.45
CA ASP A 303 3.37 -18.61 -5.32
C ASP A 303 2.61 -18.12 -6.55
N GLU A 304 2.11 -19.07 -7.35
CA GLU A 304 1.40 -18.82 -8.60
C GLU A 304 -0.10 -19.12 -8.53
N ARG A 305 -0.77 -18.80 -7.42
CA ARG A 305 -2.26 -18.92 -7.30
C ARG A 305 -3.02 -17.98 -8.25
N ARG A 306 -2.89 -18.21 -9.56
CA ARG A 306 -3.55 -17.46 -10.63
C ARG A 306 -5.03 -17.81 -10.64
N ILE A 307 -5.86 -16.79 -10.74
CA ILE A 307 -7.32 -16.92 -10.72
C ILE A 307 -7.83 -17.24 -12.13
N ALA A 308 -8.71 -18.23 -12.24
CA ALA A 308 -9.50 -18.51 -13.42
C ALA A 308 -10.62 -17.46 -13.56
N LEU A 309 -10.38 -16.39 -14.32
CA LEU A 309 -11.30 -15.24 -14.39
C LEU A 309 -12.70 -15.57 -14.93
N ASP A 310 -12.84 -16.65 -15.70
CA ASP A 310 -14.12 -17.19 -16.18
C ASP A 310 -14.99 -17.80 -15.07
N THR A 311 -14.39 -18.12 -13.91
CA THR A 311 -15.12 -18.57 -12.72
C THR A 311 -15.75 -17.41 -11.93
N VAL A 312 -15.36 -16.16 -12.20
CA VAL A 312 -15.83 -14.97 -11.46
C VAL A 312 -17.32 -14.72 -11.75
N ARG A 313 -18.15 -14.85 -10.71
CA ARG A 313 -19.61 -14.63 -10.80
C ARG A 313 -20.09 -13.30 -10.24
N ASP A 314 -19.23 -12.47 -9.64
CA ASP A 314 -19.66 -11.14 -9.20
C ASP A 314 -19.97 -10.25 -10.42
N ALA A 315 -21.09 -9.53 -10.39
CA ALA A 315 -21.55 -8.74 -11.54
C ALA A 315 -20.67 -7.50 -11.78
N GLU A 316 -20.07 -6.95 -10.72
CA GLU A 316 -19.23 -5.77 -10.79
C GLU A 316 -17.87 -6.11 -11.40
N CYS A 317 -17.25 -7.20 -10.95
CA CYS A 317 -16.02 -7.73 -11.54
C CYS A 317 -16.22 -8.08 -13.02
N ARG A 318 -17.31 -8.80 -13.36
CA ARG A 318 -17.61 -9.16 -14.76
C ARG A 318 -17.74 -7.92 -15.64
N ARG A 319 -18.42 -6.86 -15.18
CA ARG A 319 -18.51 -5.60 -15.91
C ARG A 319 -17.15 -4.95 -16.19
N LEU A 320 -16.20 -5.04 -15.26
CA LEU A 320 -14.83 -4.53 -15.47
C LEU A 320 -14.06 -5.41 -16.46
N LEU A 321 -14.13 -6.73 -16.30
CA LEU A 321 -13.45 -7.69 -17.17
C LEU A 321 -13.97 -7.61 -18.61
N ASP A 322 -15.28 -7.59 -18.81
CA ASP A 322 -15.92 -7.46 -20.13
C ASP A 322 -15.51 -6.16 -20.82
N ARG A 323 -15.43 -5.06 -20.05
CA ARG A 323 -14.98 -3.77 -20.53
C ARG A 323 -13.51 -3.80 -20.96
N PHE A 324 -12.63 -4.44 -20.20
CA PHE A 324 -11.21 -4.52 -20.55
C PHE A 324 -11.04 -5.37 -21.82
N ALA A 325 -11.73 -6.51 -21.89
CA ALA A 325 -11.75 -7.37 -23.07
C ALA A 325 -12.28 -6.66 -24.32
N ALA A 326 -13.36 -5.89 -24.21
CA ALA A 326 -13.93 -5.11 -25.32
C ALA A 326 -12.96 -4.07 -25.91
N HIS A 327 -11.94 -3.67 -25.15
CA HIS A 327 -10.89 -2.73 -25.57
C HIS A 327 -9.53 -3.42 -25.83
N GLY A 328 -9.50 -4.75 -25.99
CA GLY A 328 -8.27 -5.48 -26.27
C GLY A 328 -7.26 -5.48 -25.13
N VAL A 329 -7.71 -5.19 -23.90
CA VAL A 329 -6.88 -5.24 -22.69
C VAL A 329 -7.02 -6.61 -22.04
N TYR A 330 -5.88 -7.31 -21.95
CA TYR A 330 -5.79 -8.58 -21.27
C TYR A 330 -5.64 -8.38 -19.77
N VAL A 331 -6.20 -9.32 -18.99
CA VAL A 331 -6.15 -9.31 -17.53
C VAL A 331 -5.65 -10.66 -17.04
N ALA A 332 -4.68 -10.62 -16.13
CA ALA A 332 -4.37 -11.74 -15.25
C ALA A 332 -4.47 -11.29 -13.79
N ALA A 333 -4.97 -12.17 -12.92
CA ALA A 333 -5.12 -11.90 -11.50
C ALA A 333 -4.65 -13.10 -10.67
N TRP A 334 -4.20 -12.83 -9.45
CA TRP A 334 -3.70 -13.80 -8.50
C TRP A 334 -4.34 -13.58 -7.13
N ASP A 335 -4.63 -14.68 -6.45
CA ASP A 335 -4.87 -14.65 -5.01
C ASP A 335 -3.53 -14.58 -4.30
N ILE A 336 -3.18 -13.39 -3.81
CA ILE A 336 -1.92 -13.15 -3.11
C ILE A 336 -2.12 -13.12 -1.59
N THR A 337 -3.25 -13.64 -1.10
CA THR A 337 -3.58 -13.69 0.33
C THR A 337 -2.45 -14.36 1.12
N SER A 338 -1.83 -13.60 2.02
CA SER A 338 -0.71 -14.07 2.85
C SER A 338 -1.20 -14.84 4.09
N ALA A 339 -0.27 -15.23 4.97
CA ALA A 339 -0.57 -15.87 6.25
C ALA A 339 -1.47 -15.02 7.18
N VAL A 340 -1.60 -13.72 6.95
CA VAL A 340 -2.61 -12.86 7.59
C VAL A 340 -4.02 -13.39 7.33
N GLY A 341 -4.25 -13.95 6.14
CA GLY A 341 -5.47 -14.67 5.79
C GLY A 341 -6.66 -13.76 5.49
N LEU A 342 -6.45 -12.44 5.34
CA LEU A 342 -7.43 -11.53 4.76
C LEU A 342 -7.26 -11.47 3.24
N PRO A 343 -8.34 -11.41 2.45
CA PRO A 343 -8.24 -11.55 1.01
C PRO A 343 -7.48 -10.39 0.38
N VAL A 344 -6.44 -10.72 -0.37
CA VAL A 344 -5.66 -9.77 -1.17
C VAL A 344 -5.58 -10.29 -2.60
N VAL A 345 -6.00 -9.47 -3.55
CA VAL A 345 -5.91 -9.78 -4.98
C VAL A 345 -4.90 -8.86 -5.62
N GLY A 346 -3.96 -9.43 -6.37
CA GLY A 346 -3.10 -8.71 -7.30
C GLY A 346 -3.56 -8.96 -8.73
N CYS A 347 -3.42 -7.98 -9.61
CA CYS A 347 -3.68 -8.16 -11.04
C CYS A 347 -2.70 -7.37 -11.89
N VAL A 348 -2.58 -7.78 -13.15
CA VAL A 348 -1.91 -7.03 -14.21
C VAL A 348 -2.86 -6.85 -15.38
N ILE A 349 -2.73 -5.70 -16.04
CA ILE A 349 -3.37 -5.39 -17.30
C ILE A 349 -2.33 -5.01 -18.33
N LEU A 350 -2.56 -5.43 -19.58
CA LEU A 350 -1.70 -5.09 -20.71
C LEU A 350 -2.51 -5.09 -22.01
N SER A 351 -2.09 -4.23 -22.92
CA SER A 351 -2.48 -4.27 -24.32
C SER A 351 -2.21 -5.66 -24.92
N ASN A 352 -3.14 -6.23 -25.68
CA ASN A 352 -2.83 -7.39 -26.50
C ASN A 352 -1.84 -6.98 -27.62
N PRO A 353 -0.58 -7.47 -27.59
CA PRO A 353 0.43 -7.06 -28.55
C PRO A 353 0.17 -7.57 -29.98
N ASN A 354 -0.76 -8.52 -30.14
CA ASN A 354 -1.13 -9.08 -31.45
C ASN A 354 -2.21 -8.26 -32.18
N LEU A 355 -2.78 -7.22 -31.54
CA LEU A 355 -3.74 -6.34 -32.19
C LEU A 355 -3.01 -5.19 -32.88
N ALA A 356 -3.24 -5.03 -34.18
CA ALA A 356 -2.54 -4.05 -35.04
C ALA A 356 -2.82 -2.57 -34.69
N GLU A 357 -3.83 -2.29 -33.86
CA GLU A 357 -4.37 -0.93 -33.68
C GLU A 357 -4.13 -0.30 -32.30
N TRP A 358 -3.15 -0.78 -31.51
CA TRP A 358 -3.04 -0.25 -30.15
C TRP A 358 -1.66 0.24 -29.72
N PHE A 359 -1.67 1.47 -29.19
CA PHE A 359 -0.54 2.11 -28.54
C PHE A 359 -0.15 1.28 -27.32
N GLY A 360 1.09 0.79 -27.30
CA GLY A 360 1.64 0.10 -26.15
C GLY A 360 1.65 1.03 -24.93
N THR A 361 0.66 0.86 -24.05
CA THR A 361 0.64 1.57 -22.76
C THR A 361 1.46 0.85 -21.70
N GLY A 362 2.01 -0.32 -22.03
CA GLY A 362 2.83 -1.11 -21.10
C GLY A 362 2.02 -2.10 -20.29
N VAL A 363 2.65 -2.58 -19.21
CA VAL A 363 2.05 -3.48 -18.23
C VAL A 363 1.78 -2.67 -16.96
N HIS A 364 0.54 -2.71 -16.47
CA HIS A 364 0.17 -2.04 -15.23
C HIS A 364 -0.46 -3.01 -14.26
N ASP A 365 -0.03 -2.91 -13.01
CA ASP A 365 -0.48 -3.73 -11.91
C ASP A 365 -1.38 -2.96 -10.95
N GLY A 366 -2.17 -3.71 -10.20
CA GLY A 366 -3.02 -3.18 -9.15
C GLY A 366 -3.26 -4.23 -8.07
N PHE A 367 -3.35 -3.77 -6.83
CA PHE A 367 -3.51 -4.61 -5.65
C PHE A 367 -4.69 -4.11 -4.82
N CYS A 368 -5.36 -5.01 -4.12
CA CYS A 368 -6.38 -4.61 -3.17
C CYS A 368 -6.58 -5.65 -2.07
N CYS A 369 -6.54 -5.22 -0.81
CA CYS A 369 -7.01 -6.02 0.33
C CYS A 369 -8.42 -5.63 0.75
N ARG A 370 -9.37 -6.57 0.77
CA ARG A 370 -10.74 -6.37 1.30
C ARG A 370 -11.31 -7.66 1.88
N PRO A 371 -12.19 -7.60 2.90
CA PRO A 371 -12.86 -8.79 3.45
C PRO A 371 -13.66 -9.61 2.42
N ASP A 372 -14.29 -8.92 1.46
CA ASP A 372 -14.99 -9.55 0.32
C ASP A 372 -14.03 -9.65 -0.88
N PRO A 373 -13.68 -10.85 -1.37
CA PRO A 373 -12.73 -11.03 -2.46
C PRO A 373 -13.21 -10.43 -3.78
N ALA A 374 -14.52 -10.29 -4.01
CA ALA A 374 -15.03 -9.59 -5.19
C ALA A 374 -14.69 -8.09 -5.14
N VAL A 375 -14.77 -7.49 -3.95
CA VAL A 375 -14.38 -6.09 -3.75
C VAL A 375 -12.86 -5.93 -3.87
N ALA A 376 -12.08 -6.92 -3.41
CA ALA A 376 -10.63 -6.96 -3.64
C ALA A 376 -10.28 -7.04 -5.13
N LEU A 377 -10.87 -7.98 -5.89
CA LEU A 377 -10.65 -8.08 -7.33
C LEU A 377 -11.05 -6.81 -8.08
N ALA A 378 -12.24 -6.25 -7.79
CA ALA A 378 -12.68 -5.00 -8.41
C ALA A 378 -11.72 -3.83 -8.09
N GLY A 379 -11.28 -3.71 -6.83
CA GLY A 379 -10.32 -2.69 -6.41
C GLY A 379 -8.97 -2.82 -7.12
N ALA A 380 -8.46 -4.04 -7.26
CA ALA A 380 -7.20 -4.32 -7.96
C ALA A 380 -7.29 -3.94 -9.44
N LEU A 381 -8.39 -4.31 -10.12
CA LEU A 381 -8.63 -3.95 -11.53
C LEU A 381 -8.73 -2.43 -11.73
N GLN A 382 -9.42 -1.74 -10.82
CA GLN A 382 -9.52 -0.28 -10.86
C GLN A 382 -8.17 0.38 -10.58
N GLU A 383 -7.35 -0.18 -9.69
CA GLU A 383 -6.00 0.31 -9.41
C GLU A 383 -5.07 0.17 -10.61
N ALA A 384 -5.11 -0.96 -11.32
CA ALA A 384 -4.34 -1.16 -12.53
C ALA A 384 -4.73 -0.14 -13.63
N ALA A 385 -6.03 0.09 -13.83
CA ALA A 385 -6.53 1.10 -14.76
C ALA A 385 -6.17 2.54 -14.34
N GLN A 386 -6.22 2.83 -13.04
CA GLN A 386 -5.79 4.11 -12.49
C GLN A 386 -4.28 4.34 -12.72
N LYS A 387 -3.46 3.33 -12.46
CA LYS A 387 -2.01 3.40 -12.67
C LYS A 387 -1.69 3.65 -14.14
N LYS A 388 -2.34 2.95 -15.05
CA LYS A 388 -2.27 3.22 -16.49
C LYS A 388 -2.58 4.67 -16.84
N LEU A 389 -3.72 5.18 -16.38
CA LEU A 389 -4.14 6.57 -16.63
C LEU A 389 -3.17 7.61 -16.07
N THR A 390 -2.52 7.28 -14.96
CA THR A 390 -1.52 8.14 -14.33
C THR A 390 -0.26 8.30 -15.20
N TYR A 391 0.16 7.23 -15.89
CA TYR A 391 1.25 7.30 -16.88
C TYR A 391 0.80 8.07 -18.12
N ILE A 392 -0.41 7.82 -18.63
CA ILE A 392 -0.95 8.53 -19.80
C ILE A 392 -1.06 10.03 -19.54
N SER A 393 -1.53 10.44 -18.36
CA SER A 393 -1.67 11.86 -18.02
C SER A 393 -0.32 12.55 -17.77
N GLY A 394 0.74 11.79 -17.48
CA GLY A 394 2.07 12.32 -17.16
C GLY A 394 2.06 13.32 -15.99
N SER A 395 1.07 13.21 -15.10
CA SER A 395 0.76 14.28 -14.12
C SER A 395 1.43 14.11 -12.77
N ARG A 396 2.25 13.08 -12.58
CA ARG A 396 2.89 12.75 -11.31
C ARG A 396 4.36 13.13 -11.32
N ASP A 397 4.80 13.81 -10.26
CA ASP A 397 6.16 14.34 -10.13
C ASP A 397 7.19 13.25 -9.77
N ASP A 398 6.73 12.08 -9.35
CA ASP A 398 7.57 10.94 -8.97
C ASP A 398 7.79 9.92 -10.09
N VAL A 399 7.23 10.15 -11.28
CA VAL A 399 7.44 9.26 -12.42
C VAL A 399 8.74 9.63 -13.13
N THR A 400 9.75 8.75 -13.06
CA THR A 400 11.05 9.02 -13.68
C THR A 400 11.05 8.77 -15.19
N ARG A 401 12.10 9.26 -15.88
CA ARG A 401 12.29 9.00 -17.31
C ARG A 401 12.42 7.50 -17.61
N GLU A 402 13.12 6.76 -16.77
CA GLU A 402 13.28 5.31 -16.91
C GLU A 402 11.94 4.59 -16.75
N GLU A 403 11.09 5.05 -15.82
CA GLU A 403 9.77 4.47 -15.60
C GLU A 403 8.84 4.73 -16.78
N MET A 404 8.84 5.95 -17.33
CA MET A 404 8.11 6.26 -18.57
C MET A 404 8.59 5.39 -19.73
N ALA A 405 9.91 5.25 -19.91
CA ALA A 405 10.47 4.42 -20.97
C ALA A 405 10.03 2.95 -20.85
N ARG A 406 10.04 2.39 -19.64
CA ARG A 406 9.56 1.02 -19.37
C ARG A 406 8.05 0.87 -19.59
N ALA A 407 7.25 1.86 -19.20
CA ALA A 407 5.81 1.87 -19.46
C ALA A 407 5.50 1.84 -20.97
N HIS A 408 6.44 2.19 -21.84
CA HIS A 408 6.29 2.11 -23.29
C HIS A 408 7.15 1.01 -23.95
N ASP A 409 7.77 0.11 -23.17
CA ASP A 409 8.58 -0.99 -23.69
C ASP A 409 7.69 -2.12 -24.24
N THR A 410 7.55 -2.16 -25.56
CA THR A 410 6.78 -3.20 -26.27
C THR A 410 7.42 -4.58 -26.14
N GLY A 411 8.74 -4.67 -25.99
CA GLY A 411 9.43 -5.93 -25.73
C GLY A 411 9.09 -6.50 -24.36
N LEU A 412 8.92 -5.64 -23.34
CA LEU A 412 8.42 -6.05 -22.03
C LEU A 412 6.98 -6.57 -22.13
N VAL A 413 6.11 -5.85 -22.84
CA VAL A 413 4.72 -6.29 -23.06
C VAL A 413 4.68 -7.66 -23.72
N GLN A 414 5.50 -7.90 -24.76
CA GLN A 414 5.58 -9.21 -25.42
C GLN A 414 6.06 -10.32 -24.48
N ARG A 415 7.13 -10.08 -23.70
CA ARG A 415 7.63 -11.09 -22.73
C ARG A 415 6.57 -11.45 -21.69
N VAL A 416 5.93 -10.44 -21.10
CA VAL A 416 4.86 -10.67 -20.11
C VAL A 416 3.66 -11.35 -20.76
N TRP A 417 3.30 -10.99 -21.99
CA TRP A 417 2.26 -11.67 -22.73
C TRP A 417 2.57 -13.15 -22.90
N ASP A 418 3.77 -13.50 -23.37
CA ASP A 418 4.18 -14.89 -23.59
C ASP A 418 4.16 -15.67 -22.27
N ASP A 419 4.74 -15.12 -21.20
CA ASP A 419 4.75 -15.73 -19.86
C ASP A 419 3.33 -15.98 -19.34
N LEU A 420 2.41 -15.02 -19.51
CA LEU A 420 1.02 -15.17 -19.10
C LEU A 420 0.23 -16.17 -19.95
N HIS A 421 0.74 -16.56 -21.12
CA HIS A 421 0.13 -17.56 -21.99
C HIS A 421 0.82 -18.91 -21.93
N VAL A 422 1.94 -19.03 -21.21
CA VAL A 422 2.45 -20.32 -20.77
C VAL A 422 1.37 -20.97 -19.89
N GLY A 423 0.98 -22.20 -20.25
CA GLY A 423 -0.02 -22.96 -19.52
C GLY A 423 0.36 -23.10 -18.04
N GLY A 424 -0.64 -23.13 -17.17
CA GLY A 424 -0.45 -23.25 -15.73
C GLY A 424 -1.77 -23.56 -15.04
N GLU A 425 -1.68 -24.10 -13.83
CA GLU A 425 -2.87 -24.36 -13.02
C GLU A 425 -3.54 -23.02 -12.66
N ARG A 426 -4.86 -22.99 -12.76
CA ARG A 426 -5.67 -21.83 -12.36
C ARG A 426 -6.63 -22.26 -11.29
N THR A 427 -6.80 -21.39 -10.29
CA THR A 427 -7.65 -21.60 -9.14
C THR A 427 -9.04 -21.01 -9.38
N ASP A 428 -10.07 -21.68 -8.91
CA ASP A 428 -11.45 -21.16 -8.95
C ASP A 428 -11.55 -19.95 -8.01
N PHE A 429 -12.13 -18.85 -8.50
CA PHE A 429 -12.33 -17.64 -7.70
C PHE A 429 -13.14 -17.90 -6.42
N ALA A 430 -14.02 -18.91 -6.43
CA ALA A 430 -14.80 -19.31 -5.27
C ALA A 430 -13.94 -19.91 -4.13
N THR A 431 -12.69 -20.33 -4.40
CA THR A 431 -11.79 -20.83 -3.35
C THR A 431 -11.11 -19.71 -2.57
N VAL A 432 -11.13 -18.47 -3.09
CA VAL A 432 -10.60 -17.31 -2.35
C VAL A 432 -11.46 -17.10 -1.12
N ARG A 433 -10.83 -17.16 0.05
CA ARG A 433 -11.52 -17.05 1.34
C ARG A 433 -12.33 -15.75 1.39
N SER A 434 -13.59 -15.82 1.78
CA SER A 434 -14.44 -14.64 1.96
C SER A 434 -14.77 -14.43 3.43
N TYR A 435 -14.80 -13.16 3.84
CA TYR A 435 -15.29 -12.74 5.15
C TYR A 435 -16.53 -11.88 4.93
N THR A 436 -17.64 -12.24 5.59
CA THR A 436 -18.88 -11.48 5.48
C THR A 436 -18.68 -10.08 6.08
N PRO A 437 -18.80 -8.99 5.29
CA PRO A 437 -18.69 -7.65 5.83
C PRO A 437 -19.81 -7.40 6.84
N HIS A 438 -19.45 -6.86 8.00
CA HIS A 438 -20.42 -6.49 9.05
C HIS A 438 -20.37 -5.00 9.36
N GLY A 439 -19.70 -4.23 8.50
CA GLY A 439 -19.51 -2.79 8.59
C GLY A 439 -18.17 -2.44 9.23
N ALA A 440 -17.68 -1.23 8.94
CA ALA A 440 -16.31 -0.81 9.23
C ALA A 440 -15.81 -1.14 10.65
N GLY A 441 -16.63 -0.93 11.69
CA GLY A 441 -16.24 -1.24 13.07
C GLY A 441 -15.98 -2.74 13.33
N SER A 442 -16.81 -3.62 12.78
CA SER A 442 -16.63 -5.07 12.92
C SER A 442 -15.46 -5.55 12.06
N ASP A 443 -15.31 -4.97 10.87
CA ASP A 443 -14.29 -5.37 9.90
C ASP A 443 -12.88 -4.92 10.35
N VAL A 444 -12.76 -3.79 11.08
CA VAL A 444 -11.52 -3.40 11.79
C VAL A 444 -11.08 -4.50 12.75
N ALA A 445 -12.00 -5.06 13.54
CA ALA A 445 -11.66 -6.11 14.50
C ALA A 445 -11.18 -7.37 13.78
N VAL A 446 -11.81 -7.74 12.65
CA VAL A 446 -11.36 -8.87 11.83
C VAL A 446 -9.94 -8.64 11.31
N ALA A 447 -9.64 -7.45 10.78
CA ALA A 447 -8.31 -7.11 10.27
C ALA A 447 -7.23 -7.10 11.36
N ALA A 448 -7.52 -6.47 12.50
CA ALA A 448 -6.59 -6.43 13.62
C ALA A 448 -6.34 -7.85 14.19
N GLU A 449 -7.38 -8.66 14.36
CA GLU A 449 -7.22 -10.05 14.82
C GLU A 449 -6.47 -10.91 13.80
N ALA A 450 -6.63 -10.67 12.50
CA ALA A 450 -5.90 -11.37 11.45
C ALA A 450 -4.38 -11.10 11.55
N LEU A 451 -3.99 -9.83 11.69
CA LEU A 451 -2.60 -9.44 11.92
C LEU A 451 -2.02 -10.08 13.19
N LEU A 452 -2.74 -10.00 14.32
CA LEU A 452 -2.30 -10.60 15.58
C LEU A 452 -2.12 -12.13 15.48
N ARG A 453 -3.00 -12.83 14.77
CA ARG A 453 -2.88 -14.28 14.54
C ARG A 453 -1.70 -14.65 13.64
N ALA A 454 -1.30 -13.76 12.74
CA ALA A 454 -0.14 -13.94 11.88
C ALA A 454 1.20 -13.68 12.57
N GLY A 455 1.17 -13.27 13.85
CA GLY A 455 2.38 -13.07 14.66
C GLY A 455 2.83 -11.62 14.78
N PHE A 456 2.11 -10.66 14.21
CA PHE A 456 2.40 -9.24 14.45
C PHE A 456 2.05 -8.87 15.89
N GLU A 457 3.05 -8.46 16.68
CA GLU A 457 2.88 -8.23 18.11
C GLU A 457 2.08 -6.96 18.44
N ARG A 458 2.15 -5.95 17.56
CA ARG A 458 1.57 -4.62 17.79
C ARG A 458 0.95 -4.05 16.53
N ILE A 459 -0.11 -3.27 16.74
CA ILE A 459 -0.80 -2.53 15.69
C ILE A 459 -1.02 -1.13 16.23
N VAL A 460 -0.13 -0.20 15.91
CA VAL A 460 -0.16 1.15 16.48
C VAL A 460 -0.83 2.10 15.50
N VAL A 461 -1.81 2.87 15.99
CA VAL A 461 -2.52 3.87 15.19
C VAL A 461 -2.24 5.25 15.74
N VAL A 462 -1.77 6.13 14.88
CA VAL A 462 -1.67 7.57 15.14
C VAL A 462 -2.83 8.26 14.45
N GLU A 463 -3.59 9.03 15.22
CA GLU A 463 -4.62 9.91 14.67
C GLU A 463 -3.94 11.20 14.21
N VAL A 464 -3.90 11.43 12.90
CA VAL A 464 -3.21 12.56 12.24
C VAL A 464 -4.10 13.81 12.29
N ALA A 465 -4.96 13.91 13.29
CA ALA A 465 -6.00 14.93 13.37
C ALA A 465 -5.44 16.25 13.90
N GLY A 466 -5.25 17.22 13.00
CA GLY A 466 -5.27 18.63 13.38
C GLY A 466 -6.72 19.06 13.65
N ALA A 467 -6.93 19.93 14.65
CA ALA A 467 -8.24 20.32 15.21
C ALA A 467 -9.42 20.31 14.20
N HIS A 468 -10.50 19.65 14.60
CA HIS A 468 -11.78 19.52 13.89
C HIS A 468 -12.30 20.91 13.43
N PRO A 469 -12.85 21.07 12.22
CA PRO A 469 -13.53 20.05 11.41
C PRO A 469 -12.79 19.54 10.15
N GLY A 470 -12.63 18.21 10.03
CA GLY A 470 -12.09 17.52 8.85
C GLY A 470 -12.44 16.02 8.79
N PRO A 471 -12.04 15.31 7.73
CA PRO A 471 -12.17 13.85 7.70
C PRO A 471 -11.31 13.22 8.81
N TRP A 472 -11.68 12.02 9.25
CA TRP A 472 -10.78 11.23 10.08
C TRP A 472 -9.58 10.83 9.23
N VAL A 473 -8.37 11.08 9.73
CA VAL A 473 -7.12 10.65 9.09
C VAL A 473 -6.29 9.90 10.12
N VAL A 474 -5.86 8.70 9.77
CA VAL A 474 -5.08 7.84 10.65
C VAL A 474 -3.88 7.26 9.90
N LYS A 475 -2.80 7.00 10.63
CA LYS A 475 -1.66 6.22 10.17
C LYS A 475 -1.57 4.94 11.00
N ALA A 476 -1.73 3.79 10.37
CA ALA A 476 -1.46 2.50 10.97
C ALA A 476 0.01 2.12 10.77
N VAL A 477 0.68 1.77 11.85
CA VAL A 477 2.06 1.28 11.89
C VAL A 477 2.01 -0.12 12.49
N VAL A 478 2.36 -1.12 11.68
CA VAL A 478 2.45 -2.53 12.09
C VAL A 478 3.93 -2.94 12.03
N PRO A 479 4.65 -2.88 13.17
CA PRO A 479 6.04 -3.32 13.26
C PRO A 479 6.25 -4.72 12.65
N GLY A 480 7.27 -4.86 11.80
CA GLY A 480 7.60 -6.10 11.11
C GLY A 480 6.78 -6.39 9.84
N ALA A 481 5.76 -5.60 9.50
CA ALA A 481 5.06 -5.74 8.23
C ALA A 481 5.90 -5.16 7.09
N TYR A 482 5.92 -5.84 5.94
CA TYR A 482 6.62 -5.32 4.76
C TYR A 482 5.85 -4.13 4.17
N GLY A 483 6.60 -3.11 3.76
CA GLY A 483 6.07 -1.96 3.02
C GLY A 483 6.47 -2.00 1.54
N PRO A 484 6.12 -0.95 0.77
CA PRO A 484 6.47 -0.83 -0.65
C PRO A 484 7.98 -0.88 -0.95
N TYR A 485 8.84 -0.67 0.05
CA TYR A 485 10.30 -0.66 -0.08
C TYR A 485 10.98 -1.87 0.61
N GLY A 486 10.23 -2.88 1.03
CA GLY A 486 10.72 -3.98 1.88
C GLY A 486 10.74 -3.64 3.38
N SER A 487 11.23 -4.56 4.22
CA SER A 487 11.37 -4.34 5.66
C SER A 487 12.71 -3.70 6.01
N ALA A 488 12.82 -3.14 7.22
CA ALA A 488 14.12 -3.07 7.87
C ALA A 488 14.69 -4.48 7.88
N LEU A 489 15.85 -4.64 7.26
CA LEU A 489 16.69 -5.84 7.32
C LEU A 489 15.88 -7.10 7.08
N ALA A 490 15.66 -7.54 5.83
CA ALA A 490 15.19 -8.90 5.61
C ALA A 490 16.15 -9.87 6.34
N PRO A 491 15.75 -10.53 7.44
CA PRO A 491 16.50 -11.68 7.89
C PRO A 491 16.07 -12.77 6.93
N SER A 492 17.01 -13.27 6.16
CA SER A 492 16.85 -14.50 5.40
C SER A 492 16.38 -15.62 6.34
N GLY A 493 15.09 -15.95 6.27
CA GLY A 493 14.53 -17.20 6.80
C GLY A 493 13.49 -17.05 7.89
N HIS A 494 12.24 -17.32 7.53
CA HIS A 494 11.35 -18.19 8.29
C HIS A 494 10.48 -19.02 7.34
#